data_AF-A0A4W4FN35-F1
#
_entry.id   AF-A0A4W4FN35-F1
#
_cell.length_a   1.000
_cell.length_b   1.000
_cell.length_c   1.000
_cell.angle_alpha   90.00
_cell.angle_beta   90.00
_cell.angle_gamma   90.00
#
_symmetry.space_group_name_H-M   'P 1'
#
loop_
_entity.id
_entity.type
_entity.pdbx_description
1 polymer ?
#
loop_
_entity_poly.entity_id
_entity_poly.type
_entity_poly.pdbx_seq_one_letter_code
_entity_poly.pdbx_strand_id
1 'polypeptide(L)'
;MAAEGEYESVLCVKPDVGVYRIPPRASNRGVRAADWKLDAPDWTGRLRVTAKGKVAYIKLEDKISGELFAQAPVDQYPGIAVETVSDSSRYFVLRIQDDSAG
;
A
#
# COMPACT_ATOMS: atom_id res chain seq x y z
N MET A 1 26.20 16.54 19.32
CA MET A 1 25.54 16.08 18.09
C MET A 1 24.15 15.64 18.48
N ALA A 2 23.12 16.40 18.09
CA ALA A 2 21.75 16.00 18.33
C ALA A 2 21.51 14.69 17.59
N ALA A 3 20.89 13.71 18.25
CA ALA A 3 20.38 12.54 17.57
C ALA A 3 19.50 13.04 16.43
N GLU A 4 19.96 12.87 15.18
CA GLU A 4 19.11 12.93 14.00
C GLU A 4 18.12 11.77 14.13
N GLY A 5 17.12 11.94 14.99
CA GLY A 5 15.98 11.04 15.06
C GLY A 5 15.35 11.09 13.68
N GLU A 6 15.37 9.97 12.96
CA GLU A 6 14.78 9.86 11.64
C GLU A 6 13.35 10.43 11.66
N TYR A 7 13.20 11.64 11.13
CA TYR A 7 11.94 12.35 11.09
C TYR A 7 10.96 11.53 10.25
N GLU A 8 9.86 11.08 10.86
CA GLU A 8 8.73 10.55 10.11
C GLU A 8 7.90 11.71 9.58
N SER A 9 7.85 11.85 8.26
CA SER A 9 7.03 12.86 7.58
C SER A 9 5.84 12.19 6.91
N VAL A 10 4.66 12.80 7.02
CA VAL A 10 3.47 12.32 6.31
C VAL A 10 3.48 12.93 4.91
N LEU A 11 3.70 12.10 3.89
CA LEU A 11 3.73 12.55 2.49
C LEU A 11 2.33 12.70 1.91
N CYS A 12 1.44 11.77 2.25
CA CYS A 12 0.09 11.75 1.69
C CYS A 12 -0.89 11.07 2.64
N VAL A 13 -2.11 11.61 2.69
CA VAL A 13 -3.26 10.94 3.32
C VAL A 13 -4.39 10.91 2.31
N LYS A 14 -4.94 9.73 2.07
CA LYS A 14 -6.17 9.53 1.29
C LYS A 14 -7.23 8.93 2.22
N PRO A 15 -8.28 9.69 2.54
CA PRO A 15 -9.28 9.28 3.53
C PRO A 15 -10.22 8.17 3.05
N ASP A 16 -10.22 7.88 1.74
CA ASP A 16 -11.12 6.93 1.11
C ASP A 16 -10.30 6.11 0.11
N VAL A 17 -10.01 4.87 0.49
CA VAL A 17 -9.35 3.87 -0.37
C VAL A 17 -10.08 2.54 -0.27
N GLY A 18 -10.14 1.83 -1.41
CA GLY A 18 -10.60 0.45 -1.49
C GLY A 18 -9.40 -0.47 -1.69
N VAL A 19 -9.33 -1.52 -0.87
CA VAL A 19 -8.39 -2.62 -1.00
C VAL A 19 -9.13 -3.80 -1.61
N TYR A 20 -8.52 -4.38 -2.64
CA TYR A 20 -9.07 -5.50 -3.40
C TYR A 20 -8.11 -6.67 -3.29
N ARG A 21 -8.66 -7.86 -3.00
CA ARG A 21 -7.88 -9.08 -2.96
C ARG A 21 -7.52 -9.49 -4.38
N ILE A 22 -6.23 -9.48 -4.68
CA ILE A 22 -5.72 -9.90 -5.97
C ILE A 22 -5.80 -11.44 -6.04
N PRO A 23 -6.42 -12.03 -7.07
CA PRO A 23 -6.44 -13.48 -7.23
C PRO A 23 -5.01 -14.03 -7.40
N PRO A 24 -4.75 -15.29 -6.95
CA PRO A 24 -3.43 -15.90 -7.09
C PRO A 24 -3.01 -15.92 -8.56
N ARG A 25 -1.78 -15.44 -8.83
CA ARG A 25 -1.29 -15.20 -10.19
C ARG A 25 -1.31 -16.50 -11.01
N ALA A 26 -2.17 -16.58 -12.02
CA ALA A 26 -2.10 -17.59 -13.06
C ALA A 26 -1.14 -17.10 -14.16
N SER A 27 0.13 -17.46 -14.04
CA SER A 27 1.20 -17.16 -15.02
C SER A 27 1.67 -15.70 -15.13
N ASN A 28 2.82 -15.54 -15.78
CA ASN A 28 3.66 -14.34 -15.98
C ASN A 28 2.99 -13.19 -16.77
N ARG A 29 1.65 -13.11 -16.81
CA ARG A 29 0.92 -12.00 -17.42
C ARG A 29 0.73 -10.88 -16.39
N GLY A 30 0.99 -9.65 -16.81
CA GLY A 30 0.89 -8.45 -15.96
C GLY A 30 -0.47 -8.33 -15.28
N VAL A 31 -0.47 -7.71 -14.10
CA VAL A 31 -1.67 -7.57 -13.29
C VAL A 31 -2.63 -6.59 -13.96
N ARG A 32 -3.88 -7.02 -14.15
CA ARG A 32 -4.96 -6.22 -14.75
C ARG A 32 -6.05 -5.96 -13.73
N ALA A 33 -6.51 -4.72 -13.64
CA ALA A 33 -7.59 -4.34 -12.73
C ALA A 33 -8.94 -4.89 -13.21
N ALA A 34 -9.09 -5.14 -14.52
CA ALA A 34 -10.26 -5.82 -15.08
C ALA A 34 -10.51 -7.23 -14.50
N ASP A 35 -9.46 -7.92 -14.03
CA ASP A 35 -9.58 -9.23 -13.40
C ASP A 35 -9.94 -9.15 -11.89
N TRP A 36 -10.03 -7.94 -11.34
CA TRP A 36 -10.37 -7.72 -9.93
C TRP A 36 -11.85 -7.43 -9.76
N LYS A 37 -12.40 -7.75 -8.58
CA LYS A 37 -13.79 -7.46 -8.24
C LYS A 37 -13.95 -5.99 -7.79
N LEU A 38 -13.82 -5.07 -8.74
CA LEU A 38 -13.85 -3.62 -8.48
C LEU A 38 -15.19 -3.13 -7.89
N ASP A 39 -16.28 -3.87 -8.10
CA ASP A 39 -17.61 -3.58 -7.56
C ASP A 39 -17.74 -3.81 -6.04
N ALA A 40 -16.86 -4.61 -5.44
CA ALA A 40 -16.92 -4.95 -4.03
C ALA A 40 -15.51 -4.96 -3.42
N PRO A 41 -15.03 -3.83 -2.87
CA PRO A 41 -13.76 -3.81 -2.17
C PRO A 41 -13.81 -4.77 -0.96
N ASP A 42 -12.78 -5.59 -0.79
CA ASP A 42 -12.64 -6.50 0.35
C ASP A 42 -12.47 -5.71 1.66
N TRP A 43 -11.85 -4.55 1.58
CA TRP A 43 -11.69 -3.63 2.71
C TRP A 43 -11.69 -2.18 2.23
N THR A 44 -12.23 -1.28 3.05
CA THR A 44 -12.23 0.15 2.79
C THR A 44 -11.73 0.90 4.01
N GLY A 45 -10.90 1.91 3.80
CA GLY A 45 -10.39 2.71 4.90
C GLY A 45 -9.60 3.91 4.42
N ARG A 46 -8.60 4.29 5.21
CA ARG A 46 -7.69 5.40 4.98
C ARG A 46 -6.32 4.87 4.58
N LEU A 47 -5.71 5.47 3.57
CA LEU A 47 -4.31 5.25 3.23
C LEU A 47 -3.48 6.43 3.73
N ARG A 48 -2.39 6.14 4.42
CA ARG A 48 -1.40 7.13 4.87
C ARG A 48 -0.02 6.71 4.39
N VAL A 49 0.62 7.59 3.64
CA VAL A 49 2.02 7.42 3.23
C VAL A 49 2.88 8.24 4.17
N THR A 50 3.75 7.58 4.92
CA THR A 50 4.79 8.21 5.72
C THR A 50 6.16 7.95 5.11
N ALA A 51 7.13 8.81 5.37
CA ALA A 51 8.52 8.60 4.99
C ALA A 51 9.40 8.79 6.20
N LYS A 52 10.27 7.82 6.45
CA LYS A 52 11.23 7.82 7.54
C LYS A 52 12.62 7.62 6.94
N GLY A 53 13.45 8.65 7.01
CA GLY A 53 14.75 8.65 6.34
C GLY A 53 14.60 8.48 4.82
N LYS A 54 15.12 7.37 4.28
CA LYS A 54 15.06 7.04 2.84
C LYS A 54 13.95 6.04 2.47
N VAL A 55 13.20 5.54 3.45
CA VAL A 55 12.17 4.52 3.25
C VAL A 55 10.80 5.18 3.36
N ALA A 56 9.92 4.88 2.41
CA ALA A 56 8.51 5.27 2.49
C ALA A 56 7.68 4.09 3.02
N TYR A 57 6.64 4.36 3.79
CA TYR A 57 5.74 3.38 4.38
C TYR A 57 4.32 3.73 3.95
N ILE A 58 3.66 2.78 3.31
CA ILE A 58 2.24 2.88 2.97
C ILE A 58 1.46 2.13 4.04
N LYS A 59 0.75 2.88 4.88
CA LYS A 59 -0.05 2.38 5.99
C LYS A 59 -1.52 2.42 5.57
N LEU A 60 -2.21 1.29 5.69
CA LEU A 60 -3.66 1.16 5.51
C LEU A 60 -4.28 1.13 6.89
N GLU A 61 -5.11 2.10 7.20
CA GLU A 61 -5.71 2.31 8.52
C GLU A 61 -7.23 2.35 8.41
N ASP A 62 -7.94 1.84 9.41
CA ASP A 62 -9.38 1.99 9.48
C ASP A 62 -9.76 3.48 9.59
N LYS A 63 -10.81 3.89 8.85
CA LYS A 63 -11.21 5.30 8.76
C LYS A 63 -11.79 5.83 10.07
N ILE A 64 -12.34 4.96 10.91
CA ILE A 64 -13.07 5.27 12.15
C ILE A 64 -12.14 5.13 13.35
N SER A 65 -11.55 3.95 13.55
CA SER A 65 -10.69 3.66 14.71
C SER A 65 -9.26 4.14 14.54
N GLY A 66 -8.78 4.28 13.30
CA GLY A 66 -7.36 4.52 13.01
C GLY A 66 -6.48 3.30 13.24
N GLU A 67 -7.06 2.11 13.39
CA GLU A 67 -6.32 0.87 13.56
C GLU A 67 -5.55 0.52 12.29
N LEU A 68 -4.26 0.18 12.42
CA LEU A 68 -3.43 -0.23 11.29
C LEU A 68 -3.88 -1.61 10.82
N PHE A 69 -4.45 -1.67 9.62
CA PHE A 69 -4.85 -2.90 8.97
C PHE A 69 -3.66 -3.59 8.29
N ALA A 70 -2.83 -2.82 7.59
CA ALA A 70 -1.70 -3.34 6.83
C ALA A 70 -0.65 -2.25 6.61
N GLN A 71 0.61 -2.66 6.46
CA GLN A 71 1.70 -1.77 6.08
C GLN A 71 2.55 -2.36 4.96
N ALA A 72 3.07 -1.48 4.09
CA ALA A 72 3.99 -1.84 3.03
C ALA A 72 5.17 -0.87 3.04
N PRO A 73 6.39 -1.33 3.39
CA PRO A 73 7.60 -0.54 3.20
C PRO A 73 7.96 -0.46 1.72
N VAL A 74 8.44 0.70 1.30
CA VAL A 74 8.86 1.04 -0.06
C VAL A 74 10.25 1.64 0.03
N ASP A 75 11.26 0.79 -0.16
CA ASP A 75 12.67 1.15 -0.07
C ASP A 75 13.19 1.72 -1.40
N GLN A 76 12.64 1.24 -2.51
CA GLN A 76 13.02 1.63 -3.86
C GLN A 76 11.79 1.71 -4.77
N TYR A 77 11.70 2.80 -5.52
CA TYR A 77 10.69 3.00 -6.56
C TYR A 77 11.36 3.40 -7.88
N PRO A 78 11.03 2.77 -9.03
CA PRO A 78 10.10 1.63 -9.18
C PRO A 78 10.67 0.32 -8.57
N GLY A 79 9.79 -0.52 -8.02
CA GLY A 79 10.19 -1.77 -7.33
C GLY A 79 9.00 -2.71 -7.09
N ILE A 80 9.26 -3.84 -6.41
CA ILE A 80 8.25 -4.89 -6.14
C ILE A 80 7.22 -4.53 -5.06
N ALA A 81 7.48 -3.47 -4.29
CA ALA A 81 6.59 -3.03 -3.21
C ALA A 81 5.30 -2.39 -3.75
N VAL A 82 5.42 -1.69 -4.89
CA VAL A 82 4.30 -1.01 -5.56
C VAL A 82 4.41 -1.27 -7.06
N GLU A 83 3.49 -2.07 -7.61
CA GLU A 83 3.37 -2.27 -9.05
C GLU A 83 2.19 -1.48 -9.61
N THR A 84 2.36 -0.89 -10.79
CA THR A 84 1.27 -0.22 -11.51
C THR A 84 0.52 -1.23 -12.37
N VAL A 85 -0.79 -1.00 -12.52
CA VAL A 85 -1.65 -1.86 -13.34
C VAL A 85 -1.63 -1.36 -14.78
N SER A 86 -1.50 -2.26 -15.76
CA SER A 86 -1.33 -1.87 -17.17
C SER A 86 -2.59 -1.29 -17.83
N ASP A 87 -3.79 -1.66 -17.37
CA ASP A 87 -5.07 -1.22 -17.94
C ASP A 87 -5.68 -0.02 -17.21
N SER A 88 -5.10 0.43 -16.09
CA SER A 88 -5.64 1.56 -15.32
C SER A 88 -4.58 2.28 -14.50
N SER A 89 -4.54 3.60 -14.63
CA SER A 89 -3.66 4.49 -13.86
C SER A 89 -4.15 4.77 -12.43
N ARG A 90 -5.35 4.29 -12.06
CA ARG A 90 -5.95 4.51 -10.74
C ARG A 90 -5.75 3.34 -9.77
N TYR A 91 -5.32 2.20 -10.29
CA TYR A 91 -5.13 0.98 -9.50
C TYR A 91 -3.65 0.68 -9.35
N PHE A 92 -3.29 0.24 -8.14
CA PHE A 92 -1.94 -0.09 -7.74
C PHE A 92 -1.96 -1.42 -7.00
N VAL A 93 -0.92 -2.21 -7.22
CA VAL A 93 -0.68 -3.44 -6.47
C VAL A 93 0.32 -3.11 -5.38
N LEU A 94 -0.09 -3.32 -4.13
CA LEU A 94 0.75 -3.14 -2.96
C LEU A 94 1.16 -4.50 -2.43
N ARG A 95 2.45 -4.69 -2.20
CA ARG A 95 2.95 -5.84 -1.46
C ARG A 95 3.00 -5.49 0.02
N ILE A 96 2.01 -5.98 0.76
CA ILE A 96 1.96 -5.85 2.22
C ILE A 96 3.05 -6.73 2.83
N GLN A 97 3.78 -6.17 3.79
CA GLN A 97 4.70 -6.92 4.63
C GLN A 97 4.12 -6.90 6.04
N ASP A 98 3.70 -8.07 6.49
CA ASP A 98 3.18 -8.25 7.83
C ASP A 98 4.35 -8.36 8.82
N ASP A 99 4.28 -7.63 9.93
CA ASP A 99 5.29 -7.70 11.01
C ASP A 99 5.06 -8.91 11.94
N SER A 100 3.95 -9.65 11.78
CA SER A 100 3.57 -10.82 12.59
C SER A 100 4.17 -12.15 12.12
N ALA A 101 5.32 -12.12 11.44
CA ALA A 101 6.14 -13.30 11.20
C ALA A 101 7.31 -13.34 12.19
N GLY A 102 6.98 -13.59 13.45
CA GLY A 102 7.89 -13.95 14.54
C GLY A 102 7.35 -15.15 15.30
#